data_AF-A0A3T2I3H4-F1
#
_entry.id   AF-A0A3T2I3H4-F1
#
_cell.length_a   1.000
_cell.length_b   1.000
_cell.length_c   1.000
_cell.angle_alpha   90.00
_cell.angle_beta   90.00
_cell.angle_gamma   90.00
#
_symmetry.space_group_name_H-M   'P 1'
#
loop_
_entity.id
_entity.type
_entity.pdbx_description
1 polymer ?
#
loop_
_entity_poly.entity_id
_entity_poly.type
_entity_poly.pdbx_seq_one_letter_code
_entity_poly.pdbx_strand_id
1 'polypeptide(L)'
;MAKEIKVNPDFLKKVESNVTNYIDAQKEVSVELLAVRTNVASNFSGIACDEIKNYITELMNDLEKEFGVFITRNHEKVKALRESYKELDGQLGQTFNYGMERTK
;
A
#
# COMPACT_ATOMS: atom_id res chain seq x y z
N MET A 1 29.55 -0.94 12.73
CA MET A 1 28.54 -0.53 13.72
C MET A 1 27.24 -0.26 12.99
N ALA A 2 26.19 -1.05 13.23
CA ALA A 2 24.88 -0.77 12.66
C ALA A 2 24.35 0.53 13.27
N LYS A 3 23.84 1.43 12.43
CA LYS A 3 23.26 2.70 12.88
C LYS A 3 21.92 2.36 13.53
N GLU A 4 21.73 2.70 14.81
CA GLU A 4 20.45 2.54 15.48
C GLU A 4 19.42 3.46 14.81
N ILE A 5 18.40 2.87 14.19
CA ILE A 5 17.28 3.62 13.62
C ILE A 5 16.14 3.53 14.64
N LYS A 6 15.87 4.62 15.35
CA LYS A 6 14.66 4.75 16.18
C LYS A 6 13.48 5.11 15.30
N VAL A 7 12.72 4.11 14.85
CA VAL A 7 11.45 4.34 14.17
C VAL A 7 10.35 4.47 15.22
N ASN A 8 9.58 5.56 15.17
CA ASN A 8 8.41 5.74 16.02
C ASN A 8 7.27 4.81 15.56
N PRO A 9 6.70 3.94 16.43
CA PRO A 9 5.57 3.09 16.06
C PRO A 9 4.34 3.85 15.51
N ASP A 10 4.09 5.07 15.97
CA ASP A 10 2.99 5.89 15.47
C ASP A 10 3.27 6.47 14.08
N PHE A 11 4.55 6.69 13.75
CA PHE A 11 4.94 7.01 12.38
C PHE A 11 4.61 5.85 11.43
N LEU A 12 4.89 4.60 11.83
CA LEU A 12 4.55 3.42 11.03
C LEU A 12 3.04 3.27 10.81
N LYS A 13 2.22 3.49 11.85
CA LYS A 13 0.75 3.49 11.71
C LYS A 13 0.28 4.56 10.72
N LYS A 14 0.85 5.76 10.78
CA LYS A 14 0.49 6.85 9.85
C LYS A 14 0.85 6.51 8.40
N VAL A 15 2.02 5.91 8.18
CA VAL A 15 2.44 5.45 6.85
C VAL A 15 1.50 4.36 6.34
N GLU A 16 1.16 3.37 7.17
CA GLU A 16 0.23 2.29 6.82
C GLU A 16 -1.15 2.84 6.42
N SER A 17 -1.71 3.75 7.22
CA SER A 17 -2.99 4.39 6.89
C SER A 17 -2.94 5.19 5.59
N ASN A 18 -1.88 5.97 5.36
CA ASN A 18 -1.73 6.71 4.10
C ASN A 18 -1.67 5.77 2.90
N VAL A 19 -0.91 4.68 3.03
CA VAL A 19 -0.79 3.64 2.00
C VAL A 19 -2.14 3.01 1.68
N THR A 20 -2.94 2.65 2.70
CA THR A 20 -4.30 2.13 2.50
C THR A 20 -5.19 3.14 1.78
N ASN A 21 -5.17 4.41 2.20
CA ASN A 21 -5.97 5.45 1.55
C ASN A 21 -5.61 5.62 0.06
N TYR A 22 -4.33 5.51 -0.30
CA TYR A 22 -3.94 5.54 -1.70
C TYR A 22 -4.41 4.32 -2.49
N ILE A 23 -4.39 3.12 -1.89
CA ILE A 23 -4.95 1.90 -2.53
C ILE A 23 -6.44 2.08 -2.80
N ASP A 24 -7.19 2.62 -1.85
CA ASP A 24 -8.62 2.82 -2.00
C ASP A 24 -8.93 3.88 -3.07
N ALA A 25 -8.22 5.01 -3.05
CA ALA A 25 -8.34 6.03 -4.10
C ALA A 25 -7.98 5.49 -5.50
N GLN A 26 -6.95 4.65 -5.61
CA GLN A 26 -6.60 4.00 -6.88
C GLN A 26 -7.74 3.13 -7.40
N LYS A 27 -8.39 2.35 -6.53
CA LYS A 27 -9.56 1.52 -6.92
C LYS A 27 -10.74 2.36 -7.38
N GLU A 28 -11.03 3.45 -6.67
CA GLU A 28 -12.12 4.37 -7.04
C GLU A 28 -11.88 4.95 -8.45
N VAL A 29 -10.67 5.43 -8.74
CA VAL A 29 -10.31 5.95 -10.06
C VAL A 29 -10.44 4.88 -11.15
N SER A 30 -9.99 3.64 -10.89
CA SER A 30 -10.14 2.52 -11.84
C SER A 30 -11.61 2.23 -12.16
N VAL A 31 -12.50 2.29 -11.17
CA VAL A 31 -13.94 2.08 -11.37
C VAL A 31 -14.55 3.18 -12.23
N GLU A 32 -14.22 4.44 -11.95
CA GLU A 32 -14.70 5.59 -12.73
C GLU A 32 -14.20 5.53 -14.19
N LEU A 33 -12.93 5.20 -14.41
CA LEU A 33 -12.38 5.03 -15.77
C LEU A 33 -13.11 3.92 -16.54
N LEU A 34 -13.43 2.81 -15.87
CA LEU A 34 -14.19 1.72 -16.48
C LEU A 34 -15.62 2.15 -16.85
N ALA A 35 -16.27 2.94 -16.00
CA ALA A 35 -17.59 3.50 -16.26
C ALA A 35 -17.58 4.43 -17.48
N VAL A 36 -16.59 5.33 -17.56
CA VAL A 36 -16.39 6.22 -18.73
C VAL A 36 -16.17 5.40 -20.00
N ARG A 37 -15.27 4.41 -19.97
CA ARG A 37 -14.99 3.54 -21.13
C ARG A 37 -16.24 2.80 -21.60
N THR A 38 -17.05 2.32 -20.67
CA THR A 38 -18.31 1.62 -20.96
C THR A 38 -19.31 2.56 -21.61
N ASN A 39 -19.47 3.76 -21.06
CA ASN A 39 -20.35 4.78 -21.64
C ASN A 39 -19.93 5.15 -23.07
N VAL A 40 -18.63 5.33 -23.31
CA VAL A 40 -18.09 5.59 -24.65
C VAL A 40 -18.42 4.44 -25.61
N ALA A 41 -18.21 3.19 -25.19
CA ALA A 41 -18.48 2.01 -26.00
C ALA A 41 -19.98 1.82 -26.30
N SER A 42 -20.88 2.26 -25.42
CA SER A 42 -22.32 2.15 -25.61
C SER A 42 -22.90 3.23 -26.52
N ASN A 43 -22.28 4.41 -26.58
CA ASN A 43 -22.85 5.58 -27.26
C ASN A 43 -22.13 5.98 -28.55
N PHE A 44 -20.88 5.55 -28.74
CA PHE A 44 -20.05 5.97 -29.87
C PHE A 44 -19.40 4.78 -30.58
N SER A 45 -19.07 4.97 -31.86
CA SER A 45 -18.39 3.97 -32.68
C SER A 45 -17.42 4.64 -33.67
N GLY A 46 -16.57 3.84 -34.30
CA GLY A 46 -15.54 4.30 -35.24
C GLY A 46 -14.18 4.56 -34.60
N ILE A 47 -13.22 4.96 -35.43
CA ILE A 47 -11.79 5.01 -35.09
C ILE A 47 -11.52 5.88 -33.85
N ALA A 48 -12.13 7.06 -33.77
CA ALA A 48 -11.94 7.95 -32.63
C ALA A 48 -12.46 7.34 -31.31
N CYS A 49 -13.57 6.58 -31.35
CA CYS A 49 -14.08 5.85 -30.20
C CYS A 49 -13.11 4.74 -29.77
N ASP A 50 -12.54 4.02 -30.75
CA ASP A 50 -11.56 2.97 -30.49
C ASP A 50 -10.28 3.52 -29.86
N GLU A 51 -9.77 4.66 -30.33
CA GLU A 51 -8.62 5.36 -29.74
C GLU A 51 -8.88 5.78 -28.29
N ILE A 52 -10.05 6.38 -28.00
CA ILE A 52 -10.42 6.77 -26.63
C ILE A 52 -10.50 5.55 -25.70
N LYS A 53 -11.13 4.44 -26.15
CA LYS A 53 -11.21 3.22 -25.35
C LYS A 53 -9.83 2.62 -25.08
N ASN A 54 -8.93 2.65 -26.07
CA ASN A 54 -7.57 2.17 -25.91
C ASN A 54 -6.80 3.03 -24.92
N TYR A 55 -6.89 4.35 -25.05
CA TYR A 55 -6.26 5.29 -24.12
C TYR A 55 -6.73 5.09 -22.66
N ILE A 56 -8.04 4.92 -22.43
CA ILE A 56 -8.56 4.61 -21.09
C ILE A 56 -8.03 3.26 -20.58
N THR A 57 -7.90 2.27 -21.46
CA THR A 57 -7.36 0.95 -21.09
C THR A 57 -5.88 1.05 -20.70
N GLU A 58 -5.09 1.84 -21.42
CA GLU A 58 -3.68 2.12 -21.08
C GLU A 58 -3.57 2.85 -19.74
N LEU A 59 -4.36 3.89 -19.51
CA LEU A 59 -4.41 4.60 -18.22
C LEU A 59 -4.72 3.67 -17.05
N MET A 60 -5.68 2.76 -17.20
CA MET A 60 -6.00 1.77 -16.17
C MET A 60 -4.83 0.82 -15.90
N ASN A 61 -4.14 0.37 -16.96
CA ASN A 61 -2.96 -0.50 -16.83
C ASN A 61 -1.80 0.22 -16.13
N ASP A 62 -1.56 1.50 -16.44
CA ASP A 62 -0.50 2.29 -15.82
C ASP A 62 -0.80 2.54 -14.34
N LEU A 63 -2.06 2.83 -14.01
CA LEU A 63 -2.52 2.97 -12.63
C LEU A 63 -2.32 1.67 -11.82
N GLU A 64 -2.55 0.52 -12.42
CA GLU A 64 -2.32 -0.78 -11.76
C GLU A 64 -0.83 -1.12 -11.62
N LYS A 65 -0.05 -0.92 -12.69
CA LYS A 65 1.38 -1.30 -12.72
C LYS A 65 2.26 -0.35 -11.94
N GLU A 66 2.11 0.96 -12.11
CA GLU A 66 3.02 1.92 -11.50
C GLU A 66 2.59 2.24 -10.07
N PHE A 67 1.32 2.55 -9.87
CA PHE A 67 0.80 2.89 -8.54
C PHE A 67 0.53 1.63 -7.71
N GLY A 68 -0.20 0.66 -8.24
CA GLY A 68 -0.56 -0.56 -7.50
C GLY A 68 0.64 -1.36 -7.01
N VAL A 69 1.63 -1.61 -7.86
CA VAL A 69 2.83 -2.39 -7.50
C VAL A 69 3.73 -1.63 -6.52
N PHE A 70 3.95 -0.33 -6.74
CA PHE A 70 4.76 0.49 -5.84
C PHE A 70 4.16 0.56 -4.45
N ILE A 71 2.85 0.80 -4.36
CA ILE A 71 2.15 0.94 -3.09
C ILE A 71 2.04 -0.40 -2.37
N THR A 72 1.73 -1.49 -3.06
CA THR A 72 1.66 -2.83 -2.46
C THR A 72 3.01 -3.27 -1.89
N ARG A 73 4.10 -3.11 -2.65
CA ARG A 73 5.45 -3.44 -2.17
C ARG A 73 5.86 -2.61 -0.96
N ASN A 74 5.48 -1.33 -0.93
CA ASN A 74 5.78 -0.47 0.22
C ASN A 74 4.90 -0.81 1.42
N HIS A 75 3.64 -1.20 1.20
CA HIS A 75 2.75 -1.71 2.26
C HIS A 75 3.35 -2.94 2.94
N GLU A 76 3.79 -3.93 2.16
CA GLU A 76 4.41 -5.16 2.67
C GLU A 76 5.67 -4.87 3.48
N LYS A 77 6.54 -3.97 3.00
CA LYS A 77 7.76 -3.56 3.73
C LYS A 77 7.44 -2.87 5.05
N VAL A 78 6.45 -1.98 5.07
CA VAL A 78 6.01 -1.27 6.29
C VAL A 78 5.39 -2.24 7.28
N LYS A 79 4.59 -3.18 6.81
CA LYS A 79 3.98 -4.23 7.62
C LYS A 79 5.04 -5.14 8.25
N ALA A 80 5.98 -5.64 7.46
CA ALA A 80 7.09 -6.46 7.95
C ALA A 80 7.91 -5.73 9.02
N LEU A 81 8.23 -4.45 8.79
CA LEU A 81 8.95 -3.63 9.76
C LEU A 81 8.16 -3.49 11.08
N ARG A 82 6.84 -3.29 11.01
CA ARG A 82 5.97 -3.21 12.19
C ARG A 82 5.92 -4.52 12.97
N GLU A 83 5.86 -5.66 12.28
CA GLU A 83 5.86 -6.99 12.89
C GLU A 83 7.19 -7.27 13.60
N SER A 84 8.33 -6.98 12.95
CA SER A 84 9.65 -7.11 13.58
C SER A 84 9.81 -6.24 14.83
N TYR A 85 9.24 -5.02 14.84
CA TYR A 85 9.24 -4.18 16.04
C TYR A 85 8.44 -4.79 17.20
N LYS A 86 7.28 -5.39 16.92
CA LYS A 86 6.46 -6.07 17.95
C LYS A 86 7.18 -7.29 18.53
N GLU A 87 7.83 -8.08 17.69
CA GLU A 87 8.59 -9.26 18.13
C GLU A 87 9.77 -8.86 19.02
N LEU A 88 10.53 -7.83 18.62
CA LEU A 88 11.66 -7.33 19.40
C LEU A 88 11.21 -6.82 20.78
N ASP A 89 10.13 -6.05 20.83
CA ASP A 89 9.57 -5.52 22.09
C ASP A 89 9.09 -6.66 23.01
N GLY A 90 8.45 -7.68 22.44
CA GLY A 90 8.04 -8.88 23.17
C GLY A 90 9.22 -9.68 23.74
N GLN A 91 10.30 -9.87 22.96
CA GLN A 91 11.51 -10.56 23.42
C GLN A 91 12.22 -9.79 24.53
N LEU A 92 12.31 -8.46 24.43
CA LEU A 92 12.88 -7.62 25.48
C LEU A 92 12.05 -7.70 26.77
N GLY A 93 10.72 -7.65 26.67
CA GLY A 93 9.83 -7.80 27.82
C GLY A 93 9.97 -9.15 28.52
N GLN A 94 10.06 -10.26 27.77
CA GLN A 94 10.30 -11.60 28.33
C GLN A 94 11.66 -11.72 29.01
N THR A 95 12.71 -11.20 28.37
CA THR A 95 14.08 -11.23 28.92
C THR A 95 14.19 -10.44 30.22
N PHE A 96 13.54 -9.27 30.28
CA PHE A 96 13.52 -8.42 31.46
C PHE A 96 12.77 -9.08 32.63
N ASN A 97 11.61 -9.68 32.36
CA ASN A 97 10.84 -10.43 33.37
C ASN A 97 11.64 -11.63 33.92
N TYR A 98 12.30 -12.40 33.05
CA TYR A 98 13.14 -13.52 33.47
C TYR A 98 14.34 -13.09 34.35
N GLY A 99 14.95 -11.95 34.03
CA GLY A 99 16.04 -11.37 34.85
C GLY A 99 15.58 -10.90 36.23
N MET A 100 14.40 -10.30 36.34
CA MET A 100 13.80 -9.89 37.63
C MET A 100 13.43 -11.10 38.50
N GLU A 101 12.91 -12.18 37.93
CA GLU A 101 12.57 -13.38 38.70
C GLU A 101 13.79 -14.08 39.29
N ARG A 102 14.96 -13.98 38.65
CA ARG A 102 16.23 -14.55 39.13
C ARG A 102 17.00 -13.67 40.12
N THR A 103 16.58 -12.43 40.31
CA THR A 103 17.23 -11.46 41.22
C THR A 103 16.43 -11.18 42.49
N LYS A 104 15.29 -11.87 42.68
CA LYS A 104 14.56 -11.99 43.95
C LYS A 104 15.02 -13.22 44.72
#